data_AF-A0A1W1BXX3-F1
#
_entry.id   AF-A0A1W1BXX3-F1
#
_cell.length_a   1.000
_cell.length_b   1.000
_cell.length_c   1.000
_cell.angle_alpha   90.00
_cell.angle_beta   90.00
_cell.angle_gamma   90.00
#
_symmetry.space_group_name_H-M   'P 1'
#
loop_
_entity.id
_entity.type
_entity.pdbx_description
1 polymer ?
#
loop_
_entity_poly.entity_id
_entity_poly.type
_entity_poly.pdbx_seq_one_letter_code
_entity_poly.pdbx_strand_id
1 'polypeptide(L)' 'MDKKELNNLLKKAGFTKKEFANKFELSTSAVNNWGGSAKVPLWVESWLTLYIENKECKELKEIIKENVCKE' A
#
# COMPACT_ATOMS: atom_id res chain seq x y z
N MET A 1 3.80 5.56 -12.62
CA MET A 1 3.83 4.22 -12.02
C MET A 1 3.80 3.12 -13.06
N ASP A 2 4.89 2.39 -13.20
CA ASP A 2 4.97 1.13 -13.95
C ASP A 2 4.54 -0.09 -13.09
N LYS A 3 4.49 -1.28 -13.71
CA LYS A 3 4.06 -2.51 -13.01
C LYS A 3 5.01 -2.91 -11.86
N LYS A 4 6.30 -2.64 -11.99
CA LYS A 4 7.31 -2.97 -10.98
C LYS A 4 7.17 -2.05 -9.78
N GLU A 5 7.02 -0.76 -10.01
CA GLU A 5 6.75 0.26 -9.00
C GLU A 5 5.47 -0.05 -8.22
N LEU A 6 4.38 -0.38 -8.91
CA LEU A 6 3.12 -0.79 -8.28
C LEU A 6 3.30 -2.02 -7.39
N ASN A 7 3.98 -3.06 -7.88
CA ASN A 7 4.22 -4.28 -7.10
C ASN A 7 5.03 -4.00 -5.83
N ASN A 8 6.01 -3.10 -5.92
CA ASN A 8 6.83 -2.72 -4.77
C ASN A 8 6.02 -1.96 -3.72
N LEU A 9 5.17 -1.01 -4.13
CA LEU A 9 4.29 -0.28 -3.21
C LEU A 9 3.28 -1.19 -2.54
N LEU A 10 2.64 -2.08 -3.29
CA LEU A 10 1.71 -3.07 -2.73
C LEU A 10 2.42 -3.97 -1.69
N LYS A 11 3.62 -4.47 -2.00
CA LYS A 11 4.41 -5.27 -1.06
C LYS A 11 4.75 -4.50 0.21
N LYS A 12 5.19 -3.24 0.11
CA LYS A 12 5.46 -2.37 1.28
C LYS A 12 4.20 -2.15 2.12
N ALA A 13 3.07 -1.93 1.47
CA ALA A 13 1.78 -1.79 2.13
C ALA A 13 1.25 -3.11 2.71
N GLY A 14 1.87 -4.26 2.43
CA GLY A 14 1.46 -5.57 2.91
C GLY A 14 0.28 -6.16 2.13
N PHE A 15 0.11 -5.79 0.87
CA PHE A 15 -0.93 -6.32 -0.01
C PHE A 15 -0.36 -7.15 -1.16
N THR A 16 -1.05 -8.24 -1.46
CA THR A 16 -1.05 -8.83 -2.81
C THR A 16 -2.01 -8.04 -3.72
N LYS A 17 -1.89 -8.23 -5.04
CA LYS A 17 -2.83 -7.61 -6.00
C LYS A 17 -4.28 -8.04 -5.78
N LYS A 18 -4.49 -9.29 -5.36
CA LYS A 18 -5.83 -9.83 -5.08
C LYS A 18 -6.44 -9.17 -3.85
N GLU A 19 -5.68 -9.03 -2.78
CA GLU A 19 -6.15 -8.35 -1.56
C GLU A 19 -6.43 -6.88 -1.81
N PHE A 20 -5.57 -6.20 -2.57
CA PHE A 20 -5.81 -4.82 -2.97
C PHE A 20 -7.06 -4.69 -3.83
N ALA A 21 -7.23 -5.56 -4.85
CA ALA A 21 -8.43 -5.56 -5.68
C ALA A 21 -9.70 -5.74 -4.84
N ASN A 22 -9.71 -6.71 -3.93
CA ASN A 22 -10.84 -6.96 -3.03
C ASN A 22 -11.13 -5.77 -2.11
N LYS A 23 -10.09 -5.12 -1.57
CA LYS A 23 -10.23 -3.98 -0.64
C LYS A 23 -10.95 -2.78 -1.27
N PHE A 24 -10.77 -2.58 -2.57
CA PHE A 24 -11.35 -1.47 -3.33
C PHE A 24 -12.46 -1.90 -4.28
N GLU A 25 -12.96 -3.14 -4.12
CA GLU A 25 -14.03 -3.69 -4.96
C GLU A 25 -13.72 -3.61 -6.47
N LEU A 26 -12.43 -3.78 -6.81
CA LEU A 26 -11.93 -3.82 -8.16
C LEU A 26 -11.82 -5.26 -8.65
N SER A 27 -11.84 -5.46 -9.97
CA SER A 27 -11.52 -6.77 -10.51
C SER A 27 -10.01 -7.06 -10.40
N THR A 28 -9.67 -8.28 -9.97
CA THR A 28 -8.27 -8.73 -9.91
C THR A 28 -7.59 -8.65 -11.27
N SER A 29 -8.35 -8.86 -12.35
CA SER A 29 -7.88 -8.71 -13.74
C SER A 29 -7.43 -7.28 -14.04
N ALA A 30 -8.21 -6.27 -13.63
CA ALA A 30 -7.83 -4.87 -13.81
C ALA A 30 -6.50 -4.55 -13.11
N VAL A 31 -6.39 -4.90 -11.82
CA VAL A 31 -5.17 -4.64 -11.02
C VAL A 31 -3.95 -5.41 -11.59
N ASN A 32 -4.15 -6.60 -12.16
CA ASN A 32 -3.07 -7.36 -12.80
C ASN A 32 -2.52 -6.71 -14.07
N ASN A 33 -3.38 -6.00 -14.80
CA ASN A 33 -3.06 -5.34 -16.06
C ASN A 33 -2.44 -3.94 -15.89
N TRP A 34 -2.57 -3.35 -14.69
CA TRP A 34 -2.00 -2.04 -14.37
C TRP A 34 -0.47 -2.01 -14.46
N GLY A 35 0.04 -0.89 -14.99
CA GLY A 35 1.47 -0.66 -15.25
C GLY A 35 2.03 -1.46 -16.43
N GLY A 36 1.15 -2.15 -17.18
CA GLY A 36 1.45 -2.85 -18.41
C GLY A 36 0.50 -2.40 -19.52
N SER A 37 -0.56 -3.19 -19.76
CA SER A 37 -1.57 -2.88 -20.78
C SER A 37 -2.56 -1.79 -20.35
N ALA A 38 -2.70 -1.54 -19.04
CA ALA A 38 -3.52 -0.48 -18.50
C ALA A 38 -2.70 0.47 -17.63
N LYS A 39 -3.05 1.76 -17.66
CA LYS A 39 -2.47 2.76 -16.75
C LYS A 39 -2.95 2.50 -15.32
N VAL A 40 -2.07 2.73 -14.35
CA VAL A 40 -2.44 2.75 -12.94
C VAL A 40 -3.29 4.01 -12.69
N PRO A 41 -4.45 3.92 -12.02
CA PRO A 41 -5.20 5.11 -11.63
C PRO A 41 -4.38 6.01 -10.70
N LEU A 42 -4.46 7.33 -10.91
CA LEU A 42 -3.60 8.31 -10.21
C LEU A 42 -3.72 8.23 -8.67
N TRP A 43 -4.92 7.95 -8.16
CA TRP A 43 -5.16 7.88 -6.72
C TRP A 43 -4.46 6.70 -6.05
N VAL A 44 -4.12 5.63 -6.79
CA VAL A 44 -3.51 4.41 -6.21
C VAL A 44 -2.15 4.73 -5.59
N GLU A 45 -1.37 5.60 -6.26
CA GLU A 45 -0.08 6.04 -5.76
C GLU A 45 -0.23 6.81 -4.45
N SER A 46 -1.03 7.87 -4.47
CA SER A 46 -1.26 8.72 -3.29
C SER A 46 -1.81 7.91 -2.12
N TRP A 47 -2.75 6.99 -2.38
CA TRP A 47 -3.33 6.17 -1.32
C TRP A 47 -2.31 5.20 -0.73
N LEU A 48 -1.53 4.49 -1.55
CA LEU A 48 -0.52 3.54 -1.06
C LEU A 48 0.58 4.25 -0.27
N THR A 49 1.06 5.40 -0.74
CA THR A 49 2.07 6.19 -0.04
C THR A 49 1.58 6.63 1.34
N LEU A 50 0.41 7.27 1.41
CA LEU A 50 -0.17 7.71 2.68
C LEU A 50 -0.49 6.56 3.63
N TYR A 51 -0.93 5.41 3.09
CA TYR A 51 -1.19 4.22 3.88
C TYR A 51 0.09 3.67 4.53
N ILE A 52 1.18 3.59 3.77
CA ILE A 52 2.49 3.13 4.26
C ILE A 52 3.00 4.07 5.34
N GLU A 53 3.02 5.38 5.08
CA GLU A 53 3.47 6.39 6.04
C GLU A 53 2.67 6.33 7.36
N ASN A 54 1.34 6.22 7.27
CA ASN A 54 0.49 6.11 8.44
C ASN A 54 0.76 4.81 9.23
N LYS A 55 1.07 3.71 8.54
CA LYS A 55 1.44 2.44 9.19
C LYS A 55 2.75 2.58 9.95
N GLU A 56 3.78 3.14 9.32
CA GLU A 56 5.09 3.41 9.95
C GLU A 56 4.95 4.36 11.14
N CYS A 57 4.16 5.43 11.03
CA CYS A 57 3.88 6.32 12.16
C CYS A 57 3.20 5.61 13.33
N LYS A 58 2.29 4.66 13.07
CA LYS A 58 1.65 3.88 14.15
C LYS A 58 2.65 2.96 14.82
N GLU A 59 3.47 2.26 14.05
CA GLU A 59 4.54 1.40 14.58
C GLU A 59 5.51 2.19 15.46
N LEU A 60 5.96 3.37 15.00
CA LEU A 60 6.81 4.26 15.78
C LEU A 60 6.15 4.73 17.08
N LYS A 61 4.86 5.08 17.05
CA LYS A 61 4.12 5.49 18.25
C LYS A 61 4.09 4.39 19.31
N GLU A 62 3.84 3.15 18.90
CA GLU A 62 3.86 2.01 19.83
C GLU A 62 5.26 1.77 20.40
N ILE A 63 6.30 1.81 19.56
CA ILE A 63 7.70 1.67 20.03
C ILE A 63 8.05 2.75 21.06
N ILE A 64 7.69 4.01 20.81
CA ILE A 64 7.95 5.12 21.74
C ILE A 64 7.20 4.89 23.06
N LYS A 65 5.91 4.53 22.99
CA LYS A 65 5.09 4.26 24.16
C LYS A 65 5.69 3.12 25.00
N GLU A 66 6.14 2.06 24.35
CA GLU A 66 6.70 0.89 25.01
C GLU A 66 8.08 1.15 25.60
N ASN A 67 8.93 2.01 25.02
CA ASN A 67 10.34 2.12 25.40
C ASN A 67 10.72 3.42 26.11
N VAL A 68 10.03 4.52 25.81
CA VAL A 68 10.34 5.85 26.36
C VAL A 68 9.37 6.23 27.46
N CYS A 69 8.08 5.90 27.31
CA CYS A 69 7.04 6.27 28.26
C CYS A 69 6.78 5.21 29.34
N LYS A 70 7.74 4.33 29.64
CA LYS A 70 7.62 3.38 30.76
C LYS A 70 7.57 4.17 32.07
N GLU A 71 6.44 4.08 32.79
CA GLU A 71 6.37 4.40 34.23
C GLU A 71 7.09 3.33 35.07
#